data_AF-A0A2X2SUN3-F1
#
_entry.id   AF-A0A2X2SUN3-F1
#
_cell.length_a   1.000
_cell.length_b   1.000
_cell.length_c   1.000
_cell.angle_alpha   90.00
_cell.angle_beta   90.00
_cell.angle_gamma   90.00
#
_symmetry.space_group_name_H-M   'P 1'
#
loop_
_entity.id
_entity.type
_entity.pdbx_description
1 polymer ?
#
loop_
_entity_poly.entity_id
_entity_poly.type
_entity_poly.pdbx_seq_one_letter_code
_entity_poly.pdbx_strand_id
1 'polypeptide(L)'
;MTVKYKKTLALLFLTASALAAYGLWLMLRPVEIVAVHKQGNHSSVLVKSFPPTEKGKINWWPQNKDVLKNKYNIPEPDQDGYFVMVFW
;
A
#
# COMPACT_ATOMS: atom_id res chain seq x y z
N MET A 1 41.17 19.29 15.07
CA MET A 1 39.95 19.53 14.25
C MET A 1 39.35 18.25 13.64
N THR A 2 40.01 17.08 13.76
CA THR A 2 39.65 15.90 12.98
C THR A 2 38.54 15.00 13.54
N VAL A 3 38.40 14.97 14.85
CA VAL A 3 37.42 14.11 15.53
C VAL A 3 35.99 14.64 15.39
N LYS A 4 35.80 15.97 15.30
CA LYS A 4 34.47 16.59 15.18
C LYS A 4 33.77 16.20 13.88
N TYR A 5 34.45 16.28 12.74
CA TYR A 5 33.86 15.91 11.44
C TYR A 5 33.52 14.42 11.34
N LYS A 6 34.31 13.54 11.97
CA LYS A 6 34.04 12.08 11.97
C LYS A 6 32.73 11.77 12.69
N LYS A 7 32.47 12.44 13.82
CA LYS A 7 31.22 12.30 14.58
C LYS A 7 30.02 12.85 13.81
N THR A 8 30.16 14.02 13.18
CA THR A 8 29.11 14.61 12.34
C THR A 8 28.78 13.71 11.14
N LEU A 9 29.79 13.16 10.48
CA LEU A 9 29.60 12.26 9.34
C LEU A 9 28.94 10.94 9.76
N ALA A 10 29.35 10.37 10.90
CA ALA A 10 28.71 9.18 11.46
C ALA A 10 27.23 9.44 11.80
N LEU A 11 26.91 10.60 12.37
CA LEU A 11 25.54 10.99 12.67
C LEU A 11 24.70 11.12 11.40
N LEU A 12 25.24 11.76 10.34
CA LEU A 12 24.54 11.92 9.06
C LEU A 12 24.31 10.57 8.36
N PHE A 13 25.27 9.64 8.46
CA PHE A 13 25.09 8.29 7.93
C PHE A 13 24.01 7.51 8.68
N LEU A 14 23.97 7.63 10.01
CA LEU A 14 22.95 6.99 10.85
C LEU A 14 21.56 7.53 10.53
N THR A 15 21.39 8.85 10.37
CA THR A 15 20.10 9.43 10.02
C THR A 15 19.64 9.02 8.63
N ALA A 16 20.53 9.03 7.63
CA ALA A 16 20.20 8.56 6.29
C ALA A 16 19.79 7.08 6.28
N SER A 17 20.50 6.23 7.04
CA SER A 17 20.18 4.81 7.17
C SER A 17 18.82 4.58 7.83
N ALA A 18 18.50 5.35 8.88
CA ALA A 18 17.20 5.27 9.55
C ALA A 18 16.05 5.69 8.62
N LEU A 19 16.23 6.76 7.84
CA LEU A 19 15.25 7.21 6.85
C LEU A 19 15.05 6.16 5.74
N ALA A 20 16.13 5.56 5.24
CA ALA A 20 16.06 4.51 4.24
C ALA A 20 15.34 3.26 4.78
N ALA A 21 15.66 2.83 5.99
CA ALA A 21 14.99 1.70 6.65
C ALA A 21 13.49 1.96 6.85
N TYR A 22 13.12 3.16 7.27
CA TYR A 22 11.72 3.56 7.42
C TYR A 22 10.99 3.60 6.07
N GLY A 23 11.63 4.16 5.03
CA GLY A 23 11.09 4.17 3.67
C GLY A 23 10.87 2.75 3.13
N LEU A 24 11.82 1.84 3.37
CA LEU A 24 11.70 0.44 2.99
C LEU A 24 10.55 -0.26 3.73
N TRP A 25 10.42 -0.03 5.04
CA TRP A 25 9.31 -0.55 5.84
C TRP A 25 7.95 -0.07 5.33
N LEU A 26 7.83 1.21 4.94
CA LEU A 26 6.62 1.76 4.33
C LEU A 26 6.23 1.09 3.01
N MET A 27 7.23 0.64 2.23
CA MET A 27 6.99 -0.04 0.94
C MET A 27 6.67 -1.52 1.09
N LEU A 28 7.19 -2.17 2.13
CA LEU A 28 7.03 -3.61 2.36
C LEU A 28 5.88 -3.99 3.30
N ARG A 29 5.30 -3.02 4.00
CA ARG A 29 4.18 -3.30 4.93
C ARG A 29 2.99 -3.92 4.16
N PRO A 30 2.33 -4.94 4.73
CA PRO A 30 1.15 -5.52 4.11
C PRO A 30 -0.03 -4.53 4.17
N VAL A 31 -0.86 -4.57 3.13
CA VAL A 31 -2.13 -3.86 3.09
C VAL A 31 -3.19 -4.72 3.76
N GLU A 32 -3.92 -4.12 4.71
CA GLU A 32 -5.00 -4.78 5.43
C GLU A 32 -6.34 -4.27 4.91
N ILE A 33 -7.25 -5.19 4.57
CA ILE A 33 -8.61 -4.84 4.16
C ILE A 33 -9.46 -4.80 5.43
N VAL A 34 -9.92 -3.60 5.79
CA VAL A 34 -10.66 -3.35 7.04
C VAL A 34 -12.15 -3.61 6.85
N ALA A 35 -12.70 -3.16 5.72
CA ALA A 35 -14.11 -3.34 5.40
C ALA A 35 -14.34 -3.35 3.89
N VAL A 36 -15.40 -4.05 3.47
CA VAL A 36 -15.88 -4.03 2.09
C VAL A 36 -17.37 -3.73 2.12
N HIS A 37 -17.78 -2.67 1.42
CA HIS A 37 -19.17 -2.31 1.21
C HIS A 37 -19.53 -2.47 -0.27
N LYS A 38 -20.65 -3.11 -0.56
CA LYS A 38 -21.08 -3.42 -1.93
C LYS A 38 -22.42 -2.77 -2.23
N GLN A 39 -22.56 -2.23 -3.44
CA GLN A 39 -23.79 -1.66 -3.95
C GLN A 39 -23.90 -1.97 -5.45
N GLY A 40 -24.60 -3.04 -5.80
CA GLY A 40 -24.67 -3.52 -7.18
C GLY A 40 -23.28 -3.82 -7.75
N ASN A 41 -22.95 -3.23 -8.89
CA ASN A 41 -21.64 -3.35 -9.53
C ASN A 41 -20.54 -2.44 -8.93
N HIS A 42 -20.86 -1.68 -7.87
CA HIS A 42 -19.91 -0.82 -7.17
C HIS A 42 -19.45 -1.48 -5.86
N SER A 43 -18.14 -1.45 -5.62
CA SER A 43 -17.53 -1.93 -4.36
C SER A 43 -16.63 -0.86 -3.76
N SER A 44 -16.91 -0.47 -2.52
CA SER A 44 -16.03 0.41 -1.73
C SER A 44 -15.24 -0.44 -0.73
N VAL A 45 -13.91 -0.36 -0.79
CA VAL A 45 -12.98 -1.15 0.02
C VAL A 45 -12.20 -0.21 0.91
N LEU A 46 -12.37 -0.32 2.23
CA LEU A 46 -11.56 0.42 3.20
C LEU A 46 -10.27 -0.35 3.45
N VAL A 47 -9.13 0.28 3.15
CA VAL A 47 -7.80 -0.33 3.28
C VAL A 47 -6.95 0.44 4.28
N LYS A 48 -6.20 -0.31 5.09
CA LYS A 48 -5.20 0.24 6.00
C LYS A 48 -3.81 -0.05 5.46
N SER A 49 -2.89 0.89 5.70
CA SER A 49 -1.48 0.77 5.30
C SER A 49 -1.27 0.70 3.77
N PHE A 50 -2.15 1.34 2.98
CA PHE A 50 -2.05 1.32 1.52
C PHE A 50 -0.70 1.86 1.01
N PRO A 51 -0.22 1.41 -0.17
CA PRO A 51 1.05 1.87 -0.70
C PRO A 51 1.05 3.40 -0.85
N PRO A 52 2.11 4.09 -0.38
CA PRO A 52 2.13 5.55 -0.35
C PRO A 52 2.27 6.19 -1.75
N THR A 53 2.57 5.39 -2.78
CA THR A 53 2.75 5.86 -4.17
C THR A 53 1.65 5.32 -5.07
N GLU A 54 1.23 6.12 -6.05
CA GLU A 54 0.23 5.70 -7.05
C GLU A 54 0.65 4.42 -7.79
N LYS A 55 1.93 4.31 -8.16
CA LYS A 55 2.49 3.09 -8.76
C LYS A 55 2.36 1.88 -7.83
N GLY A 56 2.58 2.07 -6.53
CA GLY A 56 2.38 1.02 -5.53
C GLY A 56 0.93 0.56 -5.47
N LYS A 57 -0.03 1.50 -5.47
CA LYS A 57 -1.47 1.20 -5.47
C LYS A 57 -1.89 0.42 -6.72
N ILE A 58 -1.43 0.85 -7.90
CA ILE A 58 -1.68 0.17 -9.18
C ILE A 58 -1.12 -1.24 -9.17
N ASN A 59 0.11 -1.42 -8.67
CA ASN A 59 0.76 -2.74 -8.60
C ASN A 59 0.12 -3.68 -7.57
N TRP A 60 -0.46 -3.12 -6.50
CA TRP A 60 -1.13 -3.91 -5.47
C TRP A 60 -2.39 -4.60 -5.99
N TRP A 61 -3.16 -3.92 -6.84
CA TRP A 61 -4.42 -4.45 -7.39
C TRP A 61 -4.28 -5.85 -8.03
N PRO A 62 -3.42 -6.09 -9.04
CA PRO A 62 -3.32 -7.40 -9.69
C PRO A 62 -2.83 -8.50 -8.73
N GLN A 63 -2.02 -8.16 -7.73
CA GLN A 63 -1.50 -9.12 -6.75
C GLN A 63 -2.56 -9.57 -5.73
N ASN A 64 -3.63 -8.78 -5.55
CA ASN A 64 -4.65 -9.01 -4.52
C ASN A 64 -6.03 -9.32 -5.11
N LYS A 65 -6.19 -9.27 -6.43
CA LYS A 65 -7.46 -9.54 -7.12
C LYS A 65 -8.07 -10.89 -6.72
N ASP A 66 -7.27 -11.95 -6.65
CA ASP A 66 -7.75 -13.29 -6.28
C ASP A 66 -8.16 -13.36 -4.81
N VAL A 67 -7.41 -12.71 -3.92
CA VAL A 67 -7.77 -12.62 -2.50
C VAL A 67 -9.08 -11.87 -2.33
N LEU A 68 -9.25 -10.76 -3.05
CA LEU A 68 -10.48 -9.96 -3.04
C LEU A 68 -11.68 -10.75 -3.58
N LYS A 69 -11.48 -11.52 -4.65
CA LYS A 69 -12.52 -12.38 -5.20
C LYS A 69 -12.89 -13.53 -4.27
N ASN A 70 -11.90 -14.23 -3.72
CA ASN A 70 -12.14 -15.42 -2.92
C ASN A 70 -12.70 -15.12 -1.53
N LYS A 71 -12.22 -14.05 -0.87
CA LYS A 71 -12.65 -13.71 0.49
C LYS A 71 -13.87 -12.82 0.55
N TYR A 72 -13.98 -11.89 -0.39
CA TYR A 72 -15.01 -10.84 -0.33
C TYR A 72 -15.97 -10.90 -1.51
N ASN A 73 -15.78 -11.80 -2.48
CA ASN A 73 -16.57 -11.91 -3.71
C ASN A 73 -16.71 -10.56 -4.43
N ILE A 74 -15.58 -9.86 -4.63
CA ILE A 74 -15.49 -8.62 -5.43
C ILE A 74 -14.34 -8.73 -6.46
N PRO A 75 -14.43 -8.05 -7.61
CA PRO A 75 -15.58 -7.27 -8.06
C PRO A 75 -16.79 -8.15 -8.40
N GLU A 76 -17.95 -7.52 -8.36
CA GLU A 76 -19.24 -8.08 -8.73
C GLU A 76 -19.70 -7.37 -10.01
N PRO A 77 -19.28 -7.86 -11.19
CA PRO A 77 -19.65 -7.21 -12.45
C PRO A 77 -21.16 -7.31 -12.72
N ASP A 78 -21.70 -6.31 -13.41
CA ASP A 78 -23.04 -6.36 -13.97
C ASP A 78 -23.14 -7.32 -15.18
N GLN A 79 -24.30 -7.34 -15.83
CA GLN A 79 -24.58 -8.21 -16.97
C GLN A 79 -23.63 -7.98 -18.16
N ASP A 80 -23.09 -6.78 -18.32
CA ASP A 80 -22.16 -6.41 -19.39
C ASP A 80 -20.69 -6.62 -18.99
N GLY A 81 -20.44 -7.12 -17.78
CA GLY A 81 -19.10 -7.32 -17.24
C GLY A 81 -18.50 -6.07 -16.60
N TYR A 82 -19.25 -4.97 -16.50
CA TYR A 82 -18.76 -3.71 -15.95
C TYR A 82 -18.82 -3.69 -14.42
N PHE A 83 -17.79 -3.13 -13.80
CA PHE A 83 -17.70 -2.96 -12.36
C PHE A 83 -16.91 -1.72 -12.00
N VAL A 84 -17.18 -1.18 -10.81
CA VAL A 84 -16.44 -0.07 -10.22
C VAL A 84 -15.92 -0.49 -8.85
N MET A 85 -14.65 -0.22 -8.59
CA MET A 85 -14.10 -0.34 -7.24
C MET A 85 -13.46 0.97 -6.81
N VAL A 86 -13.72 1.33 -5.56
CA VAL A 86 -13.12 2.49 -4.91
C VAL A 86 -12.41 2.00 -3.67
N PHE A 87 -11.14 2.36 -3.53
CA PHE A 87 -10.33 2.05 -2.36
C PHE A 87 -10.20 3.32 -1.51
N TRP A 88 -10.66 3.26 -0.26
CA TRP A 88 -10.61 4.34 0.74
C TRP A 88 -9.47 4.11 1.74
#